data_AF-A0A9P1FHC2-F1
#
_entry.id   AF-A0A9P1FHC2-F1
#
_cell.length_a   1.000
_cell.length_b   1.000
_cell.length_c   1.000
_cell.angle_alpha   90.00
_cell.angle_beta   90.00
_cell.angle_gamma   90.00
#
_symmetry.space_group_name_H-M   'P 1'
#
loop_
_entity.id
_entity.type
_entity.pdbx_description
1 polymer ?
#
loop_
_entity_poly.entity_id
_entity_poly.type
_entity_poly.pdbx_seq_one_letter_code
_entity_poly.pdbx_strand_id
1 'polypeptide(L)'
;MQNFAKKVLDLGAPYLIGLTVSKVAALLAGEVYIGMESLAKFVIALALLLTSFDIVVRMAASRKQRWNFAKHGTDTILIVLFSIVFDCVSCEADGSTCRYCRATRLMLPFAVLVSLGGNMMRFKRKQKPPAESGNADEVETATVGTSGTAGPAVE
;
A
#
# COMPACT_ATOMS: atom_id res chain seq x y z
N MET A 1 13.21 14.68 0.02
CA MET A 1 11.92 13.98 0.30
C MET A 1 12.08 12.52 0.72
N GLN A 2 13.00 11.73 0.15
CA GLN A 2 13.17 10.31 0.49
C GLN A 2 13.44 10.05 2.00
N ASN A 3 14.22 10.90 2.68
CA ASN A 3 14.52 10.74 4.11
C ASN A 3 13.28 10.96 5.01
N PHE A 4 12.35 11.83 4.61
CA PHE A 4 11.08 12.03 5.30
C PHE A 4 10.14 10.84 5.11
N ALA A 5 9.99 10.36 3.87
CA ALA A 5 9.16 9.19 3.57
C ALA A 5 9.64 7.94 4.33
N LYS A 6 10.96 7.75 4.45
CA LYS A 6 11.54 6.68 5.28
C LYS A 6 11.17 6.84 6.75
N LYS A 7 11.36 8.03 7.35
CA LYS A 7 10.95 8.29 8.75
C LYS A 7 9.47 8.03 9.00
N VAL A 8 8.60 8.40 8.07
CA VAL A 8 7.14 8.13 8.16
C VAL A 8 6.87 6.63 8.09
N LEU A 9 7.60 5.88 7.26
CA LEU A 9 7.48 4.43 7.17
C LEU A 9 8.14 3.70 8.35
N ASP A 10 9.13 4.31 9.00
CA ASP A 10 9.82 3.75 10.17
C ASP A 10 8.94 3.78 11.43
N LEU A 11 7.92 4.65 11.47
CA LEU A 11 6.84 4.54 12.46
C LEU A 11 6.16 3.17 12.37
N GLY A 12 6.14 2.54 11.19
CA GLY A 12 5.70 1.15 11.01
C GLY A 12 4.25 0.93 11.40
N ALA A 13 4.03 0.29 12.55
CA ALA A 13 2.73 -0.17 13.01
C ALA A 13 1.69 0.95 13.26
N PRO A 14 1.96 1.99 14.09
CA PRO A 14 1.03 3.10 14.32
C PRO A 14 0.55 3.79 13.03
N TYR A 15 1.45 3.97 12.05
CA TYR A 15 1.10 4.57 10.77
C TYR A 15 0.06 3.74 10.01
N LEU A 16 0.32 2.44 9.87
CA LEU A 16 -0.56 1.52 9.16
C LEU A 16 -1.88 1.27 9.91
N ILE A 17 -1.87 1.29 11.25
CA ILE A 17 -3.09 1.24 12.07
C ILE A 17 -3.95 2.48 11.78
N GLY A 18 -3.37 3.68 11.78
CA GLY A 18 -4.10 4.92 11.49
C GLY A 18 -4.76 4.90 10.11
N LEU A 19 -4.05 4.43 9.09
CA LEU A 19 -4.59 4.25 7.74
C LEU A 19 -5.70 3.20 7.67
N THR A 20 -5.58 2.13 8.44
CA THR A 20 -6.59 1.06 8.49
C THR A 20 -7.86 1.57 9.15
N VAL A 21 -7.71 2.24 10.30
CA VAL A 21 -8.82 2.83 11.06
C VAL A 21 -9.54 3.88 10.23
N SER A 22 -8.82 4.75 9.51
CA SER A 22 -9.46 5.78 8.68
C SER A 22 -10.28 5.19 7.54
N LYS A 23 -9.79 4.13 6.86
CA LYS A 23 -10.54 3.43 5.80
C LYS A 23 -11.80 2.74 6.32
N VAL A 24 -11.70 2.08 7.48
CA VAL A 24 -12.86 1.43 8.11
C VAL A 24 -13.87 2.49 8.59
N ALA A 25 -13.40 3.59 9.16
CA ALA A 25 -14.26 4.70 9.56
C ALA A 25 -15.01 5.31 8.37
N ALA A 26 -14.34 5.50 7.22
CA ALA A 26 -14.98 5.99 6.01
C ALA A 26 -15.99 5.00 5.41
N LEU A 27 -15.74 3.69 5.52
CA LEU A 27 -16.73 2.67 5.16
C LEU A 27 -17.98 2.78 6.02
N LEU A 28 -17.81 2.85 7.35
CA LEU A 28 -18.93 3.02 8.27
C LEU A 28 -19.67 4.35 8.06
N ALA A 29 -18.93 5.43 7.77
CA ALA A 29 -19.49 6.74 7.42
C ALA A 29 -20.40 6.67 6.19
N GLY A 30 -20.01 5.95 5.14
CA GLY A 30 -20.77 5.83 3.90
C GLY A 30 -22.02 4.94 3.97
N GLU A 31 -22.05 3.99 4.90
CA GLU A 31 -23.12 2.99 5.04
C GLU A 31 -24.08 3.28 6.21
N VAL A 32 -23.57 3.71 7.36
CA VAL A 32 -24.31 3.71 8.64
C VAL A 32 -24.78 5.10 9.07
N TYR A 33 -24.05 6.16 8.71
CA TYR A 33 -24.34 7.52 9.19
C TYR A 33 -25.41 8.23 8.34
N ILE A 34 -26.58 7.62 8.23
CA ILE A 34 -27.78 8.25 7.66
C ILE A 34 -28.25 9.31 8.68
N GLY A 35 -28.13 10.59 8.34
CA GLY A 35 -28.56 11.73 9.18
C GLY A 35 -27.45 12.56 9.82
N MET A 36 -26.17 12.22 9.62
CA MET A 36 -25.02 13.02 10.08
C MET A 36 -24.06 13.33 8.93
N GLU A 37 -24.59 14.02 7.92
CA GLU A 37 -23.90 14.27 6.64
C GLU A 37 -22.56 14.99 6.81
N SER A 38 -22.50 16.04 7.64
CA SER A 38 -21.28 16.81 7.87
C SER A 38 -20.16 15.96 8.45
N LEU A 39 -20.49 15.07 9.39
CA LEU A 39 -19.49 14.17 9.97
C LEU A 39 -19.08 13.09 8.97
N ALA A 40 -20.04 12.50 8.25
CA ALA A 40 -19.75 11.49 7.25
C ALA A 40 -18.83 12.03 6.15
N LYS A 41 -19.13 13.21 5.61
CA LYS A 41 -18.29 13.91 4.63
C LYS A 41 -16.89 14.19 5.18
N PHE A 42 -16.78 14.70 6.41
CA PHE A 42 -15.48 14.95 7.05
C PHE A 42 -14.64 13.67 7.17
N VAL A 43 -15.23 12.57 7.64
CA VAL A 43 -14.53 11.29 7.81
C VAL A 43 -14.09 10.71 6.47
N ILE A 44 -14.95 10.75 5.45
CA ILE A 44 -14.62 10.28 4.09
C ILE A 44 -13.52 11.13 3.47
N ALA A 45 -13.60 12.46 3.59
CA ALA A 45 -12.57 13.38 3.10
C ALA A 45 -11.22 13.14 3.79
N LEU A 46 -11.22 12.91 5.10
CA LEU A 46 -10.02 12.58 5.86
C LEU A 46 -9.40 11.26 5.37
N ALA A 47 -10.21 10.22 5.15
CA ALA A 47 -9.73 8.94 4.62
C ALA A 47 -9.18 9.06 3.18
N LEU A 48 -9.79 9.88 2.33
CA LEU A 48 -9.30 10.21 0.99
C LEU A 48 -7.92 10.86 1.05
N LEU A 49 -7.75 11.88 1.90
CA LEU A 49 -6.47 12.56 2.09
C LEU A 49 -5.40 11.63 2.61
N LEU A 50 -5.71 10.83 3.64
CA LEU A 50 -4.75 9.88 4.22
C LEU A 50 -4.35 8.79 3.22
N THR A 51 -5.30 8.26 2.44
CA THR A 51 -5.02 7.25 1.41
C THR A 51 -4.17 7.83 0.28
N SER A 52 -4.47 9.06 -0.15
CA SER A 52 -3.68 9.79 -1.16
C SER A 52 -2.26 10.06 -0.67
N PHE A 53 -2.12 10.52 0.57
CA PHE A 53 -0.84 10.75 1.21
C PHE A 53 -0.01 9.46 1.30
N ASP A 54 -0.62 8.33 1.68
CA ASP A 54 0.06 7.03 1.71
C ASP A 54 0.56 6.59 0.33
N ILE A 55 -0.21 6.84 -0.73
CA ILE A 55 0.27 6.59 -2.10
C ILE A 55 1.50 7.44 -2.42
N VAL A 56 1.49 8.74 -2.08
CA VAL A 56 2.61 9.66 -2.31
C VAL A 56 3.84 9.25 -1.50
N VAL A 57 3.68 8.92 -0.22
CA VAL A 57 4.76 8.44 0.66
C VAL A 57 5.40 7.18 0.09
N ARG A 58 4.58 6.21 -0.37
CA ARG A 58 5.08 4.98 -0.99
C ARG A 58 5.81 5.24 -2.31
N MET A 59 5.32 6.15 -3.14
CA MET A 59 6.03 6.56 -4.36
C MET A 59 7.35 7.25 -4.04
N ALA A 60 7.37 8.13 -3.04
CA ALA A 60 8.57 8.83 -2.60
C ALA A 60 9.61 7.89 -1.96
N ALA A 61 9.18 6.81 -1.32
CA ALA A 61 10.07 5.79 -0.75
C ALA A 61 10.59 4.76 -1.78
N SER A 62 9.92 4.62 -2.93
CA SER A 62 10.32 3.66 -3.97
C SER A 62 11.58 4.12 -4.71
N ARG A 63 12.60 3.25 -4.82
CA ARG A 63 13.81 3.52 -5.64
C ARG A 63 13.51 3.77 -7.11
N LYS A 64 12.46 3.16 -7.64
CA LYS A 64 11.96 3.43 -9.01
C LYS A 64 10.67 4.22 -8.85
N GLN A 65 10.70 5.52 -9.14
CA GLN A 65 9.54 6.44 -9.12
C GLN A 65 8.58 6.19 -10.31
N ARG A 66 8.31 4.94 -10.66
CA ARG A 66 7.36 4.59 -11.71
C ARG A 66 6.08 4.07 -11.09
N TRP A 67 4.95 4.61 -11.53
CA TRP A 67 3.64 4.12 -11.17
C TRP A 67 3.51 2.65 -11.56
N ASN A 68 3.00 1.82 -10.64
CA ASN A 68 2.74 0.42 -10.88
C ASN A 68 1.37 0.04 -10.32
N PHE A 69 0.46 -0.34 -11.21
CA PHE A 69 -0.90 -0.76 -10.86
C PHE A 69 -0.91 -1.94 -9.88
N ALA A 70 0.06 -2.85 -9.95
CA ALA A 70 0.16 -3.98 -9.01
C ALA A 70 0.44 -3.52 -7.56
N LYS A 71 1.00 -2.32 -7.36
CA LYS A 71 1.38 -1.81 -6.02
C LYS A 71 0.42 -0.78 -5.45
N HIS A 72 -0.20 0.02 -6.33
CA HIS A 72 -1.04 1.15 -5.93
C HIS A 72 -2.50 1.00 -6.37
N GLY A 73 -2.82 0.06 -7.27
CA GLY A 73 -4.11 -0.05 -7.92
C GLY A 73 -5.28 -0.14 -6.95
N THR A 74 -5.17 -0.97 -5.91
CA THR A 74 -6.24 -1.10 -4.90
C THR A 74 -6.52 0.21 -4.17
N ASP A 75 -5.48 0.95 -3.79
CA ASP A 75 -5.65 2.22 -3.08
C ASP A 75 -6.16 3.33 -4.01
N THR A 76 -5.76 3.31 -5.29
CA THR A 76 -6.32 4.20 -6.31
C THR A 76 -7.80 3.93 -6.55
N ILE A 77 -8.21 2.65 -6.64
CA ILE A 77 -9.62 2.27 -6.75
C ILE A 77 -10.38 2.76 -5.50
N LEU A 78 -9.82 2.61 -4.31
CA LEU A 78 -10.42 3.10 -3.07
C LEU A 78 -10.61 4.61 -3.06
N ILE A 79 -9.65 5.38 -3.56
CA ILE A 79 -9.80 6.83 -3.71
C ILE A 79 -11.00 7.14 -4.60
N VAL A 80 -11.10 6.49 -5.77
CA VAL A 80 -12.23 6.70 -6.68
C VAL A 80 -13.56 6.33 -6.02
N LEU A 81 -13.63 5.18 -5.33
CA LEU A 81 -14.85 4.74 -4.67
C LEU A 81 -15.24 5.68 -3.53
N PHE A 82 -14.30 6.13 -2.69
CA PHE A 82 -14.59 7.10 -1.64
C PHE A 82 -15.02 8.46 -2.19
N SER A 83 -14.46 8.92 -3.31
CA SER A 83 -14.94 10.14 -3.98
C SER A 83 -16.38 9.98 -4.46
N ILE A 84 -16.73 8.83 -5.06
CA ILE A 84 -18.11 8.58 -5.46
C ILE A 84 -19.04 8.53 -4.25
N VAL A 85 -18.63 7.89 -3.15
CA VAL A 85 -19.44 7.87 -1.91
C VAL A 85 -19.57 9.27 -1.30
N PHE A 86 -18.54 10.09 -1.35
CA PHE A 86 -18.60 11.48 -0.91
C PHE A 86 -19.66 12.28 -1.68
N ASP A 87 -19.69 12.11 -3.01
CA ASP A 87 -20.71 12.72 -3.86
C ASP A 87 -22.10 12.16 -3.53
N CYS A 88 -22.22 10.85 -3.30
CA CYS A 88 -23.48 10.21 -2.92
C CYS A 88 -24.09 10.77 -1.62
N VAL A 89 -23.26 10.98 -0.59
CA VAL A 89 -23.70 11.60 0.66
C VAL A 89 -24.18 13.03 0.41
N SER A 90 -23.62 13.73 -0.59
CA SER A 90 -24.10 15.05 -0.99
C SER A 90 -25.40 14.98 -1.80
N CYS A 91 -25.53 14.02 -2.72
CA CYS A 91 -26.74 13.85 -3.51
C CYS A 91 -27.95 13.51 -2.65
N GLU A 92 -27.79 12.62 -1.67
CA GLU A 92 -28.85 12.21 -0.74
C GLU A 92 -29.32 13.38 0.14
N ALA A 93 -28.39 14.24 0.58
CA ALA A 93 -28.70 15.47 1.31
C ALA A 93 -29.59 16.41 0.50
N ASP A 94 -29.29 16.55 -0.78
CA ASP A 94 -30.02 17.43 -1.71
C ASP A 94 -31.31 16.78 -2.26
N GLY A 95 -31.65 15.56 -1.82
CA GLY A 95 -32.81 14.81 -2.31
C GLY A 95 -32.69 14.35 -3.77
N SER A 96 -31.49 14.34 -4.33
CA SER A 96 -31.20 13.97 -5.72
C SER A 96 -30.78 12.50 -5.85
N THR A 97 -31.10 11.88 -6.99
CA THR A 97 -30.78 10.47 -7.23
C THR A 97 -29.47 10.31 -8.00
N CYS A 98 -28.44 9.81 -7.32
CA CYS A 98 -27.14 9.52 -7.93
C CYS A 98 -27.03 8.05 -8.35
N ARG A 99 -26.91 7.82 -9.66
CA ARG A 99 -27.03 6.49 -10.31
C ARG A 99 -26.00 5.46 -9.85
N TYR A 100 -24.86 5.90 -9.35
CA TYR A 100 -23.74 5.01 -8.98
C TYR A 100 -23.68 4.67 -7.48
N CYS A 101 -24.48 5.32 -6.65
CA CYS A 101 -24.35 5.18 -5.19
C CYS A 101 -24.60 3.77 -4.69
N ARG A 102 -25.64 3.11 -5.21
CA ARG A 102 -25.96 1.74 -4.83
C ARG A 102 -24.88 0.75 -5.23
N ALA A 103 -24.32 0.89 -6.43
CA ALA A 103 -23.25 0.02 -6.90
C ALA A 103 -21.95 0.23 -6.10
N THR A 104 -21.59 1.49 -5.84
CA THR A 104 -20.40 1.83 -5.05
C THR A 104 -20.50 1.34 -3.62
N ARG A 105 -21.65 1.50 -2.96
CA ARG A 105 -21.90 0.96 -1.59
C ARG A 105 -21.67 -0.55 -1.52
N LEU A 106 -22.09 -1.29 -2.54
CA LEU A 106 -21.84 -2.74 -2.61
C LEU A 106 -20.36 -3.08 -2.84
N MET A 107 -19.63 -2.31 -3.65
CA MET A 107 -18.22 -2.59 -3.96
C MET A 107 -17.25 -2.10 -2.89
N LEU A 108 -17.60 -1.04 -2.16
CA LEU A 108 -16.74 -0.39 -1.18
C LEU A 108 -16.21 -1.34 -0.09
N PRO A 109 -17.03 -2.19 0.58
CA PRO A 109 -16.51 -3.09 1.61
C PRO A 109 -15.47 -4.07 1.06
N PHE A 110 -15.67 -4.58 -0.16
CA PHE A 110 -14.70 -5.46 -0.81
C PHE A 110 -13.39 -4.72 -1.12
N ALA A 111 -13.46 -3.50 -1.64
CA ALA A 111 -12.28 -2.70 -1.93
C ALA A 111 -11.49 -2.37 -0.66
N VAL A 112 -12.19 -2.01 0.43
CA VAL A 112 -11.60 -1.79 1.76
C VAL A 112 -10.91 -3.08 2.25
N LEU A 113 -11.57 -4.23 2.20
CA LEU A 113 -11.00 -5.51 2.63
C LEU A 113 -9.74 -5.89 1.85
N VAL A 114 -9.74 -5.75 0.52
CA VAL A 114 -8.56 -6.04 -0.32
C VAL A 114 -7.40 -5.10 0.05
N SER A 115 -7.68 -3.82 0.28
CA SER A 115 -6.67 -2.85 0.69
C SER A 115 -6.11 -3.13 2.10
N LEU A 116 -6.98 -3.50 3.04
CA LEU A 116 -6.58 -3.94 4.37
C LEU A 116 -5.69 -5.19 4.30
N GLY A 117 -6.03 -6.17 3.46
CA GLY A 117 -5.19 -7.34 3.20
C GLY A 117 -3.81 -6.95 2.68
N GLY A 118 -3.75 -6.04 1.70
CA GLY A 118 -2.50 -5.50 1.16
C GLY A 118 -1.65 -4.77 2.21
N ASN A 119 -2.29 -4.00 3.11
CA ASN A 119 -1.63 -3.33 4.21
C ASN A 119 -1.15 -4.32 5.30
N MET A 120 -1.94 -5.35 5.61
CA MET A 120 -1.61 -6.36 6.62
C MET A 120 -0.44 -7.26 6.18
N MET A 121 -0.31 -7.56 4.89
CA MET A 121 0.87 -8.25 4.36
C MET A 121 2.16 -7.46 4.59
N ARG A 122 2.09 -6.12 4.67
CA ARG A 122 3.26 -5.27 4.94
C ARG A 122 3.67 -5.29 6.42
N PHE A 123 2.71 -5.38 7.34
CA PHE A 123 3.00 -5.62 8.75
C PHE A 123 3.79 -6.91 8.98
N LYS A 124 3.44 -7.97 8.24
CA LYS A 124 4.08 -9.29 8.40
C LYS A 124 5.44 -9.39 7.71
N ARG A 125 5.77 -8.48 6.78
CA ARG A 125 7.07 -8.48 6.12
C ARG A 125 8.12 -7.90 7.08
N LYS A 126 8.84 -8.76 7.78
CA LYS A 126 10.08 -8.36 8.48
C LYS A 126 10.96 -7.61 7.48
N GLN A 127 11.36 -6.39 7.84
CA GLN A 127 12.31 -5.63 7.02
C GLN A 127 13.53 -6.52 6.80
N LYS A 128 13.81 -6.87 5.54
CA LYS A 128 15.06 -7.54 5.20
C LYS A 128 16.16 -6.56 5.65
N PRO A 129 17.06 -6.93 6.57
CA PRO A 129 18.12 -6.03 6.99
C PRO A 129 18.87 -5.57 5.74
N PRO A 130 19.32 -4.30 5.70
CA PRO A 130 20.11 -3.82 4.58
C PRO A 130 21.25 -4.81 4.38
N ALA A 131 21.41 -5.30 3.15
CA ALA A 131 22.57 -6.09 2.80
C ALA A 131 23.77 -5.25 3.23
N GLU A 132 24.46 -5.72 4.26
CA GLU A 132 25.80 -5.30 4.59
C GLU A 132 26.55 -5.30 3.24
N SER A 133 27.07 -4.14 2.88
CA SER A 133 28.01 -4.01 1.77
C SER A 133 29.24 -4.83 2.15
N GLY A 134 29.15 -6.15 2.02
CA GLY A 134 30.29 -7.02 2.01
C GLY A 134 31.13 -6.57 0.83
N ASN A 135 32.31 -6.03 1.14
CA ASN A 135 33.42 -5.88 0.23
C ASN A 135 33.51 -7.16 -0.62
N ALA A 136 33.06 -7.06 -1.85
CA ALA A 136 33.36 -8.04 -2.89
C ALA A 136 34.62 -7.53 -3.58
N ASP A 137 35.77 -7.66 -2.92
CA ASP A 137 37.10 -7.50 -3.51
C ASP A 137 38.17 -8.00 -2.51
N GLU A 138 38.14 -9.29 -2.17
CA GLU A 138 39.35 -10.04 -1.82
C GLU A 138 39.06 -11.55 -1.89
N VAL A 139 38.92 -12.09 -3.10
CA VAL A 139 39.12 -13.53 -3.32
C VAL A 139 40.59 -13.68 -3.70
N GLU A 140 41.39 -13.81 -2.65
CA GLU A 140 42.78 -14.20 -2.68
C GLU A 140 42.93 -15.47 -3.52
N THR A 141 43.62 -15.31 -4.65
CA THR A 141 43.93 -16.39 -5.59
C THR A 141 45.09 -17.19 -5.00
N ALA A 142 44.81 -18.14 -4.11
CA ALA A 142 45.82 -19.07 -3.62
C ALA A 142 45.89 -20.30 -4.54
N THR A 143 46.84 -20.24 -5.47
CA THR A 143 47.50 -21.37 -6.13
C THR A 143 47.90 -22.46 -5.14
N VAL A 144 47.43 -23.70 -5.34
CA VAL A 144 48.19 -24.92 -5.01
C VAL A 144 47.93 -25.96 -6.11
N GLY A 145 48.98 -26.29 -6.86
CA GLY A 145 49.01 -27.39 -7.80
C GLY A 145 49.59 -28.67 -7.19
N THR A 146 49.11 -29.80 -7.68
CA THR A 146 49.75 -31.14 -7.64
C THR A 146 48.96 -32.00 -8.64
N SER A 147 49.42 -32.22 -9.87
CA SER A 147 50.46 -33.16 -10.34
C SER A 147 50.14 -34.64 -10.10
N GLY A 148 50.05 -35.40 -11.21
CA GLY A 148 50.08 -36.87 -11.29
C GLY A 148 48.71 -37.51 -11.52
N THR A 149 48.47 -38.45 -12.42
CA THR A 149 49.33 -39.27 -13.29
C THR A 149 48.45 -39.96 -14.34
N ALA A 150 49.03 -40.23 -15.50
CA ALA A 150 48.44 -40.90 -16.65
C ALA A 150 48.02 -42.37 -16.39
N GLY A 151 47.07 -42.86 -17.20
CA GLY A 151 46.77 -44.28 -17.40
C GLY A 151 45.88 -44.48 -18.66
N PRO A 152 46.22 -45.36 -19.62
CA PRO A 152 45.69 -45.32 -20.98
C PRO A 152 44.52 -46.31 -21.28
N ALA A 153 43.71 -45.89 -22.26
CA ALA A 153 43.15 -46.60 -23.45
C ALA A 153 42.63 -48.06 -23.44
N VAL A 154 41.61 -48.27 -24.29
CA VAL A 154 41.12 -49.52 -24.94
C VAL A 154 40.19 -50.37 -24.05
N GLU A 155 39.01 -50.84 -24.44
CA GLU A 155 38.48 -51.38 -25.73
C GLU A 155 37.22 -50.69 -26.29
#